data_AF-K1Y8G0-F1
#
_entry.id   AF-K1Y8G0-F1
#
_cell.length_a   1.000
_cell.length_b   1.000
_cell.length_c   1.000
_cell.angle_alpha   90.00
_cell.angle_beta   90.00
_cell.angle_gamma   90.00
#
_symmetry.space_group_name_H-M   'P 1'
#
loop_
_entity.id
_entity.type
_entity.pdbx_description
1 polymer ?
#
loop_
_entity_poly.entity_id
_entity_poly.type
_entity_poly.pdbx_seq_one_letter_code
_entity_poly.pdbx_strand_id
1 'polypeptide(L)'
;MKRIPFGQEIKMQIVASQCPGCNTSHGHLHEYGCPVESCPKCGGMLLKCTCKALDIIDGMKIARAIADGITDKKEIHRALAQGSKHLDQSYYEEGVMLWIMEDVTARDPEAAKKADELVKDMGFRRSGNGYAISAEDVAKNMGISVDEAHEVLSDLQAESICPGRNRYDGTVQ
;
A
#
# COMPACT_ATOMS: atom_id res chain seq x y z
N MET A 1 -4.51 -7.82 10.92
CA MET A 1 -4.81 -9.28 10.78
C MET A 1 -3.89 -9.85 9.73
N LYS A 2 -3.60 -11.16 9.76
CA LYS A 2 -2.78 -11.80 8.72
C LYS A 2 -3.62 -12.16 7.49
N ARG A 3 -2.98 -12.24 6.33
CA ARG A 3 -3.58 -12.73 5.08
C ARG A 3 -4.01 -14.20 5.19
N ILE A 4 -4.98 -14.59 4.35
CA ILE A 4 -5.55 -15.95 4.33
C ILE A 4 -4.95 -16.74 3.16
N PRO A 5 -4.48 -17.98 3.37
CA PRO A 5 -4.05 -18.86 2.29
C PRO A 5 -5.18 -19.21 1.31
N PHE A 6 -4.82 -19.45 0.05
CA PHE A 6 -5.76 -19.88 -0.98
C PHE A 6 -6.46 -21.18 -0.59
N GLY A 7 -7.79 -21.17 -0.69
CA GLY A 7 -8.70 -22.25 -0.32
C GLY A 7 -9.04 -22.32 1.17
N GLN A 8 -8.61 -21.35 1.97
CA GLN A 8 -9.08 -21.15 3.36
C GLN A 8 -9.99 -19.91 3.47
N GLU A 9 -10.48 -19.37 2.35
CA GLU A 9 -11.32 -18.18 2.35
C GLU A 9 -12.70 -18.42 2.99
N ILE A 10 -13.17 -17.42 3.74
CA ILE A 10 -14.39 -17.52 4.57
C ILE A 10 -15.67 -17.62 3.73
N LYS A 11 -15.75 -16.89 2.62
CA LYS A 11 -16.98 -16.79 1.80
C LYS A 11 -16.83 -17.37 0.39
N MET A 12 -15.63 -17.37 -0.18
CA MET A 12 -15.39 -17.78 -1.55
C MET A 12 -14.58 -19.07 -1.57
N GLN A 13 -15.25 -20.23 -1.52
CA GLN A 13 -14.55 -21.51 -1.64
C GLN A 13 -14.36 -21.86 -3.12
N ILE A 14 -13.19 -21.51 -3.66
CA ILE A 14 -12.80 -21.91 -5.01
C ILE A 14 -12.27 -23.34 -4.93
N VAL A 15 -13.02 -24.29 -5.51
CA VAL A 15 -12.62 -25.70 -5.61
C VAL A 15 -11.68 -25.87 -6.81
N ALA A 16 -10.48 -25.30 -6.70
CA ALA A 16 -9.41 -25.46 -7.69
C ALA A 16 -8.08 -25.76 -6.98
N SER A 17 -7.18 -26.47 -7.66
CA SER A 17 -5.83 -26.73 -7.14
C SER A 17 -4.96 -25.47 -7.12
N GLN A 18 -5.28 -24.51 -7.98
CA GLN A 18 -4.59 -23.23 -8.12
C GLN A 18 -5.57 -22.07 -8.19
N CYS A 19 -5.14 -20.92 -7.68
CA CYS A 19 -5.90 -19.68 -7.72
C CYS A 19 -6.04 -19.18 -9.17
N PRO A 20 -7.25 -18.88 -9.66
CA PRO A 20 -7.42 -18.39 -11.03
C PRO A 20 -6.89 -16.96 -11.24
N GLY A 21 -6.61 -16.22 -10.15
CA GLY A 21 -6.12 -14.84 -10.21
C GLY A 21 -4.60 -14.71 -10.18
N CYS A 22 -3.90 -15.54 -9.38
CA CYS A 22 -2.44 -15.47 -9.22
C CYS A 22 -1.73 -16.83 -9.37
N ASN A 23 -2.44 -17.90 -9.72
CA ASN A 23 -1.92 -19.27 -9.87
C ASN A 23 -1.27 -19.88 -8.61
N THR A 24 -1.36 -19.24 -7.44
CA THR A 24 -0.86 -19.82 -6.19
C THR A 24 -1.57 -21.14 -5.90
N SER A 25 -0.85 -22.08 -5.29
CA SER A 25 -1.39 -23.41 -4.98
C SER A 25 -2.21 -23.38 -3.69
N HIS A 26 -3.17 -24.31 -3.55
CA HIS A 26 -3.96 -24.45 -2.33
C HIS A 26 -3.07 -24.50 -1.07
N GLY A 27 -3.50 -23.82 -0.01
CA GLY A 27 -2.76 -23.71 1.25
C GLY A 27 -1.59 -22.72 1.26
N HIS A 28 -1.27 -22.06 0.14
CA HIS A 28 -0.26 -21.00 0.08
C HIS A 28 -0.91 -19.61 0.05
N LEU A 29 -0.16 -18.58 0.46
CA LEU A 29 -0.64 -17.21 0.33
C LEU A 29 -0.78 -16.82 -1.15
N HIS A 30 -1.76 -15.97 -1.42
CA HIS A 30 -1.91 -15.31 -2.71
C HIS A 30 -0.70 -14.39 -2.99
N GLU A 31 -0.43 -14.12 -4.25
CA GLU A 31 0.45 -13.00 -4.60
C GLU A 31 -0.21 -11.67 -4.17
N TYR A 32 0.60 -10.68 -3.82
CA TYR A 32 0.07 -9.35 -3.48
C TYR A 32 -0.68 -8.77 -4.68
N GLY A 33 -1.86 -8.19 -4.44
CA GLY A 33 -2.71 -7.67 -5.52
C GLY A 33 -3.57 -8.72 -6.24
N CYS A 34 -3.65 -9.96 -5.73
CA CYS A 34 -4.52 -10.98 -6.33
C CYS A 34 -6.00 -10.54 -6.30
N PRO A 35 -6.73 -10.59 -7.44
CA PRO A 35 -8.10 -10.06 -7.52
C PRO A 35 -9.16 -10.91 -6.81
N VAL A 36 -8.81 -12.15 -6.44
CA VAL A 36 -9.73 -13.11 -5.80
C VAL A 36 -9.40 -13.38 -4.34
N GLU A 37 -8.35 -12.77 -3.79
CA GLU A 37 -8.00 -12.92 -2.38
C GLU A 37 -9.12 -12.35 -1.49
N SER A 38 -9.45 -13.09 -0.42
CA SER A 38 -10.52 -12.69 0.50
C SER A 38 -10.00 -11.94 1.72
N CYS A 39 -10.75 -10.93 2.15
CA CYS A 39 -10.48 -10.15 3.35
C CYS A 39 -10.61 -11.03 4.61
N PRO A 40 -9.61 -11.04 5.51
CA PRO A 40 -9.67 -11.83 6.73
C PRO A 40 -10.74 -11.38 7.73
N LYS A 41 -11.21 -10.14 7.63
CA LYS A 41 -12.22 -9.57 8.53
C LYS A 41 -13.65 -9.88 8.09
N CYS A 42 -13.95 -9.70 6.81
CA CYS A 42 -15.34 -9.75 6.31
C CYS A 42 -15.61 -10.82 5.24
N GLY A 43 -14.56 -11.48 4.73
CA GLY A 43 -14.64 -12.46 3.66
C GLY A 43 -14.96 -11.90 2.27
N GLY A 44 -15.08 -10.57 2.11
CA GLY A 44 -15.24 -9.93 0.79
C GLY A 44 -13.92 -9.90 0.01
N MET A 45 -13.93 -9.43 -1.25
CA MET A 45 -12.71 -9.25 -2.04
C MET A 45 -11.76 -8.27 -1.36
N LEU A 46 -10.54 -8.71 -1.03
CA LEU A 46 -9.59 -7.95 -0.23
C LEU A 46 -9.28 -6.58 -0.85
N LEU A 47 -9.04 -6.53 -2.16
CA LEU A 47 -8.67 -5.30 -2.86
C LEU A 47 -9.76 -4.22 -2.81
N LYS A 48 -11.03 -4.63 -2.79
CA LYS A 48 -12.20 -3.73 -2.92
C LYS A 48 -12.94 -3.51 -1.60
N CYS A 49 -12.62 -4.27 -0.56
CA CYS A 49 -13.25 -4.08 0.74
C CYS A 49 -12.72 -2.82 1.41
N THR A 50 -13.56 -2.19 2.24
CA THR A 50 -13.17 -1.00 3.03
C THR A 50 -12.70 -1.33 4.44
N CYS A 51 -12.46 -2.62 4.71
CA CYS A 51 -12.13 -3.09 6.05
C CYS A 51 -10.70 -2.76 6.49
N LYS A 52 -9.78 -2.53 5.53
CA LYS A 52 -8.34 -2.29 5.74
C LYS A 52 -7.76 -3.16 6.87
N ALA A 53 -8.05 -4.46 6.81
CA ALA A 53 -7.88 -5.36 7.95
C ALA A 53 -6.46 -5.90 8.14
N LEU A 54 -5.58 -5.71 7.15
CA LEU A 54 -4.21 -6.19 7.21
C LEU A 54 -3.34 -5.26 8.05
N ASP A 55 -2.16 -5.74 8.42
CA ASP A 55 -1.12 -4.85 8.91
C ASP A 55 -0.65 -3.89 7.80
N ILE A 56 0.13 -2.89 8.24
CA ILE A 56 0.60 -1.79 7.39
C ILE A 56 1.48 -2.33 6.25
N ILE A 57 2.36 -3.30 6.54
CA ILE A 57 3.31 -3.84 5.58
C ILE A 57 2.59 -4.58 4.45
N ASP A 58 1.69 -5.50 4.79
CA ASP A 58 0.88 -6.22 3.81
C ASP A 58 0.00 -5.25 3.00
N GLY A 59 -0.60 -4.26 3.66
CA GLY A 59 -1.39 -3.22 3.01
C GLY A 59 -0.60 -2.46 1.95
N MET A 60 0.62 -2.03 2.29
CA MET A 60 1.51 -1.30 1.37
C MET A 60 1.97 -2.18 0.21
N LYS A 61 2.30 -3.46 0.44
CA LYS A 61 2.67 -4.39 -0.64
C LYS A 61 1.52 -4.63 -1.61
N ILE A 62 0.28 -4.71 -1.11
CA ILE A 62 -0.91 -4.81 -1.96
C ILE A 62 -1.08 -3.53 -2.78
N ALA A 63 -1.03 -2.35 -2.15
CA ALA A 63 -1.17 -1.08 -2.87
C ALA A 63 -0.10 -0.94 -3.97
N ARG A 64 1.15 -1.32 -3.68
CA ARG A 64 2.23 -1.36 -4.66
C ARG A 64 1.95 -2.30 -5.82
N ALA A 65 1.56 -3.54 -5.54
CA ALA A 65 1.25 -4.52 -6.58
C ALA A 65 0.11 -4.06 -7.50
N ILE A 66 -0.89 -3.36 -6.93
CA ILE A 66 -1.96 -2.74 -7.71
C ILE A 66 -1.39 -1.63 -8.60
N ALA A 67 -0.60 -0.71 -8.04
CA ALA A 67 0.02 0.36 -8.82
C ALA A 67 0.84 -0.19 -10.00
N ASP A 68 1.68 -1.20 -9.75
CA ASP A 68 2.52 -1.84 -10.78
C ASP A 68 1.69 -2.57 -11.85
N GLY A 69 0.51 -3.08 -11.48
CA GLY A 69 -0.41 -3.75 -12.39
C GLY A 69 -1.26 -2.83 -13.26
N ILE A 70 -1.32 -1.51 -12.98
CA ILE A 70 -2.15 -0.59 -13.76
C ILE A 70 -1.45 -0.26 -15.08
N THR A 71 -2.04 -0.76 -16.17
CA THR A 71 -1.57 -0.55 -17.54
C THR A 71 -2.47 0.40 -18.35
N ASP A 72 -3.77 0.47 -18.06
CA ASP A 72 -4.73 1.33 -18.76
C ASP A 72 -5.09 2.59 -17.97
N LYS A 73 -4.61 3.73 -18.47
CA LYS A 73 -4.85 5.07 -17.93
C LYS A 73 -6.34 5.46 -17.88
N LYS A 74 -7.20 4.84 -18.70
CA LYS A 74 -8.64 5.11 -18.70
C LYS A 74 -9.33 4.65 -17.42
N GLU A 75 -8.81 3.61 -16.77
CA GLU A 75 -9.35 3.11 -15.50
C GLU A 75 -9.11 4.12 -14.37
N ILE A 76 -7.96 4.78 -14.40
CA ILE A 76 -7.58 5.83 -13.45
C ILE A 76 -8.37 7.10 -13.65
N HIS A 77 -8.59 7.53 -14.90
CA HIS A 77 -9.47 8.67 -15.17
C HIS A 77 -10.89 8.44 -14.66
N ARG A 78 -11.40 7.19 -14.68
CA ARG A 78 -12.69 6.85 -14.07
C ARG A 78 -12.66 6.91 -12.55
N ALA A 79 -11.60 6.41 -11.91
CA ALA A 79 -11.43 6.50 -10.45
C ALA A 79 -11.35 7.97 -9.99
N LEU A 80 -10.60 8.81 -10.71
CA LEU A 80 -10.48 10.25 -10.46
C LEU A 80 -11.81 11.01 -10.70
N ALA A 81 -12.59 10.60 -11.71
CA ALA A 81 -13.88 11.22 -12.02
C ALA A 81 -14.97 10.98 -10.96
N GLN A 82 -14.81 9.95 -10.12
CA GLN A 82 -15.74 9.68 -9.00
C GLN A 82 -15.53 10.62 -7.80
N GLY A 83 -14.54 11.52 -7.87
CA GLY A 83 -14.26 12.53 -6.86
C GLY A 83 -13.27 12.04 -5.80
N SER A 84 -12.29 12.90 -5.47
CA SER A 84 -11.18 12.60 -4.56
C SER A 84 -11.57 12.36 -3.10
N LYS A 85 -12.85 12.47 -2.73
CA LYS A 85 -13.30 12.39 -1.33
C LYS A 85 -13.21 11.00 -0.70
N HIS A 86 -12.93 9.95 -1.49
CA HIS A 86 -12.98 8.56 -1.05
C HIS A 86 -11.83 7.66 -1.56
N LEU A 87 -10.73 8.23 -2.08
CA LEU A 87 -9.66 7.47 -2.75
C LEU A 87 -8.70 6.70 -1.80
N ASP A 88 -9.10 6.43 -0.56
CA ASP A 88 -8.32 5.66 0.42
C ASP A 88 -9.12 4.58 1.14
N GLN A 89 -10.37 4.33 0.73
CA GLN A 89 -11.26 3.44 1.46
C GLN A 89 -10.86 1.98 1.29
N SER A 90 -10.28 1.61 0.15
CA SER A 90 -9.86 0.26 -0.20
C SER A 90 -8.38 0.20 -0.60
N TYR A 91 -7.78 -1.00 -0.59
CA TYR A 91 -6.40 -1.16 -1.06
C TYR A 91 -6.25 -0.85 -2.55
N TYR A 92 -7.30 -1.09 -3.34
CA TYR A 92 -7.33 -0.72 -4.74
C TYR A 92 -7.21 0.79 -4.95
N GLU A 93 -8.01 1.58 -4.23
CA GLU A 93 -7.94 3.04 -4.34
C GLU A 93 -6.58 3.57 -3.87
N GLU A 94 -6.00 2.99 -2.83
CA GLU A 94 -4.65 3.32 -2.36
C GLU A 94 -3.58 3.01 -3.42
N GLY A 95 -3.67 1.87 -4.11
CA GLY A 95 -2.78 1.55 -5.22
C GLY A 95 -2.95 2.47 -6.43
N VAL A 96 -4.19 2.87 -6.75
CA VAL A 96 -4.47 3.87 -7.78
C VAL A 96 -3.86 5.22 -7.40
N MET A 97 -4.00 5.64 -6.15
CA MET A 97 -3.39 6.88 -5.64
C MET A 97 -1.86 6.83 -5.73
N LEU A 98 -1.25 5.70 -5.35
CA LEU A 98 0.19 5.50 -5.47
C LEU A 98 0.65 5.66 -6.93
N TRP A 99 -0.04 5.01 -7.88
CA TRP A 99 0.25 5.16 -9.31
C TRP A 99 0.08 6.62 -9.77
N ILE A 100 -1.00 7.31 -9.39
CA ILE A 100 -1.25 8.70 -9.79
C ILE A 100 -0.14 9.59 -9.29
N MET A 101 0.25 9.44 -8.04
CA MET A 101 1.33 10.22 -7.44
C MET A 101 2.63 9.97 -8.20
N GLU A 102 2.97 8.74 -8.58
CA GLU A 102 4.18 8.46 -9.36
C GLU A 102 4.10 8.97 -10.81
N ASP A 103 2.99 8.75 -11.52
CA ASP A 103 2.83 9.12 -12.94
C ASP A 103 2.69 10.63 -13.15
N VAL A 104 1.89 11.32 -12.31
CA VAL A 104 1.66 12.77 -12.41
C VAL A 104 2.92 13.53 -11.99
N THR A 105 3.56 13.16 -10.88
CA THR A 105 4.78 13.86 -10.43
C THR A 105 5.94 13.67 -11.39
N ALA A 106 5.99 12.56 -12.13
CA ALA A 106 6.99 12.37 -13.20
C ALA A 106 6.77 13.29 -14.42
N ARG A 107 5.56 13.79 -14.64
CA ARG A 107 5.19 14.55 -15.86
C ARG A 107 4.90 16.03 -15.65
N ASP A 108 4.54 16.42 -14.43
CA ASP A 108 4.18 17.79 -14.08
C ASP A 108 5.09 18.30 -12.94
N PRO A 109 6.06 19.18 -13.24
CA PRO A 109 6.96 19.76 -12.24
C PRO A 109 6.24 20.55 -11.14
N GLU A 110 5.11 21.17 -11.42
CA GLU A 110 4.33 21.92 -10.43
C GLU A 110 3.57 20.97 -9.50
N ALA A 111 3.02 19.89 -10.05
CA ALA A 111 2.44 18.82 -9.23
C ALA A 111 3.50 18.10 -8.38
N ALA A 112 4.70 17.87 -8.92
CA ALA A 112 5.83 17.33 -8.18
C ALA A 112 6.22 18.23 -6.99
N LYS A 113 6.22 19.56 -7.18
CA LYS A 113 6.49 20.52 -6.11
C LYS A 113 5.42 20.46 -5.01
N LYS A 114 4.13 20.44 -5.39
CA LYS A 114 3.03 20.32 -4.42
C LYS A 114 3.04 18.99 -3.67
N ALA A 115 3.43 17.90 -4.33
CA ALA A 115 3.63 16.61 -3.68
C ALA A 115 4.81 16.65 -2.68
N ASP A 116 5.93 17.28 -3.05
CA ASP A 116 7.08 17.50 -2.15
C ASP A 116 6.71 18.35 -0.92
N GLU A 117 5.86 19.37 -1.09
CA GLU A 117 5.29 20.16 0.02
C GLU A 117 4.37 19.32 0.92
N LEU A 118 3.45 18.55 0.35
CA LEU A 118 2.56 17.65 1.11
C LEU A 118 3.36 16.61 1.92
N VAL A 119 4.37 16.01 1.30
CA VAL A 119 5.24 15.03 1.95
C VAL A 119 5.96 15.67 3.14
N LYS A 120 6.41 16.93 3.03
CA LYS A 120 6.99 17.67 4.17
C LYS A 120 6.00 17.96 5.28
N ASP A 121 4.76 18.32 4.95
CA ASP A 121 3.70 18.55 5.94
C ASP A 121 3.36 17.28 6.73
N MET A 122 3.54 16.10 6.11
CA MET A 122 3.45 14.80 6.76
C MET A 122 4.67 14.47 7.64
N GLY A 123 5.64 15.38 7.81
CA GLY A 123 6.82 15.18 8.66
C GLY A 123 7.99 14.48 7.96
N PHE A 124 7.86 14.15 6.67
CA PHE A 124 8.98 13.60 5.91
C PHE A 124 9.99 14.69 5.55
N ARG A 125 11.28 14.40 5.70
CA ARG A 125 12.39 15.28 5.36
C ARG A 125 13.17 14.68 4.21
N ARG A 126 13.71 15.51 3.31
CA ARG A 126 14.59 15.01 2.25
C ARG A 126 15.87 14.41 2.86
N SER A 127 16.22 13.22 2.39
CA SER A 127 17.48 12.54 2.71
C SER A 127 18.04 11.91 1.44
N GLY A 128 19.17 12.43 0.96
CA GLY A 128 19.77 12.03 -0.31
C GLY A 128 18.81 12.18 -1.48
N ASN A 129 18.61 11.07 -2.23
CA ASN A 129 17.68 11.01 -3.37
C ASN A 129 16.24 10.66 -2.97
N GLY A 130 15.92 10.58 -1.68
CA GLY A 130 14.61 10.19 -1.19
C GLY A 130 14.13 11.00 0.01
N TYR A 131 13.19 10.42 0.75
CA TYR A 131 12.59 11.01 1.95
C TYR A 131 12.79 10.09 3.15
N ALA A 132 12.99 10.68 4.31
CA ALA A 132 13.06 10.01 5.61
C ALA A 132 11.99 10.61 6.54
N ILE A 133 11.45 9.81 7.44
CA ILE A 133 10.52 10.25 8.49
C ILE A 133 11.02 9.73 9.84
N SER A 134 10.85 10.51 10.90
CA SER A 134 11.20 10.09 12.26
C SER A 134 10.15 9.12 12.81
N ALA A 135 10.54 8.29 13.79
CA ALA A 135 9.58 7.39 14.45
C ALA A 135 8.51 8.20 15.19
N GLU A 136 8.88 9.37 15.72
CA GLU A 136 8.00 10.31 16.40
C GLU A 136 6.95 10.91 15.46
N ASP A 137 7.34 11.30 14.24
CA ASP A 137 6.41 11.81 13.23
C ASP A 137 5.47 10.70 12.73
N VAL A 138 5.98 9.47 12.54
CA VAL A 138 5.14 8.30 12.23
C VAL A 138 4.14 8.03 13.35
N ALA A 139 4.60 7.94 14.60
CA ALA A 139 3.78 7.71 15.78
C ALA A 139 2.64 8.73 15.89
N LYS A 140 2.99 10.02 15.73
CA LYS A 140 2.03 11.13 15.75
C LYS A 140 1.00 11.02 14.63
N ASN A 141 1.44 10.75 13.39
CA ASN A 141 0.55 10.71 12.23
C ASN A 141 -0.38 9.49 12.24
N MET A 142 0.11 8.37 12.75
CA MET A 142 -0.63 7.11 12.76
C MET A 142 -1.41 6.87 14.06
N GLY A 143 -1.19 7.70 15.09
CA GLY A 143 -1.82 7.52 16.40
C GLY A 143 -1.34 6.27 17.13
N ILE A 144 -0.08 5.88 16.93
CA ILE A 144 0.58 4.72 17.56
C ILE A 144 1.72 5.18 18.49
N SER A 145 2.29 4.27 19.28
CA SER A 145 3.46 4.58 20.10
C SER A 145 4.74 4.73 19.26
N VAL A 146 5.75 5.39 19.83
CA VAL A 146 7.06 5.56 19.17
C VAL A 146 7.76 4.21 18.98
N ASP A 147 7.63 3.29 19.94
CA ASP A 147 8.17 1.93 19.84
C ASP A 147 7.51 1.14 18.69
N GLU A 148 6.17 1.19 18.58
CA GLU A 148 5.45 0.58 17.45
C GLU A 148 5.86 1.23 16.11
N ALA A 149 6.12 2.54 16.09
CA ALA A 149 6.61 3.22 14.89
C ALA A 149 8.03 2.78 14.50
N HIS A 150 8.91 2.51 15.47
CA HIS A 150 10.24 1.94 15.21
C HIS A 150 10.15 0.54 14.60
N GLU A 151 9.26 -0.31 15.11
CA GLU A 151 9.03 -1.64 14.54
C GLU A 151 8.55 -1.55 13.08
N VAL A 152 7.55 -0.71 12.81
CA VAL A 152 7.03 -0.47 11.46
C VAL A 152 8.13 0.04 10.52
N LEU A 153 8.92 1.03 10.94
CA LEU A 153 10.00 1.57 10.11
C LEU A 153 11.09 0.52 9.84
N SER A 154 11.45 -0.28 10.84
CA SER A 154 12.43 -1.36 10.67
C SER A 154 11.95 -2.41 9.65
N ASP A 155 10.68 -2.82 9.75
CA ASP A 155 10.07 -3.78 8.83
C ASP A 155 9.99 -3.22 7.40
N LEU A 156 9.61 -1.95 7.24
CA LEU A 156 9.57 -1.28 5.93
C LEU A 156 10.94 -1.26 5.24
N GLN A 157 12.01 -1.09 6.00
CA GLN A 157 13.37 -1.11 5.48
C GLN A 157 13.83 -2.52 5.10
N ALA A 158 13.60 -3.49 5.97
CA ALA A 158 13.98 -4.88 5.75
C ALA A 158 13.34 -5.43 4.47
N GLU A 159 12.10 -5.04 4.19
CA GLU A 159 11.32 -5.50 3.05
C GLU A 159 11.58 -4.73 1.75
N SER A 160 12.44 -3.69 1.75
CA SER A 160 12.80 -2.87 0.57
C SER A 160 11.60 -2.42 -0.28
N ILE A 161 10.43 -2.19 0.36
CA ILE A 161 9.17 -1.86 -0.32
C ILE A 161 9.24 -0.47 -0.97
N CYS A 162 10.24 0.34 -0.58
CA CYS A 162 10.52 1.66 -1.15
C CYS A 162 11.98 1.73 -1.66
N PRO A 163 12.34 1.06 -2.78
CA PRO A 163 13.69 1.15 -3.31
C PRO A 163 13.97 2.60 -3.74
N GLY A 164 15.00 3.21 -3.13
CA GLY A 164 15.41 4.61 -3.41
C GLY A 164 15.06 5.65 -2.34
N ARG A 165 14.33 5.29 -1.27
CA ARG A 165 14.22 6.13 -0.07
C ARG A 165 15.36 5.78 0.88
N ASN A 166 16.15 6.77 1.28
CA ASN A 166 17.37 6.54 2.08
C ASN A 166 17.08 5.77 3.36
N ARG A 167 18.05 4.93 3.75
CA ARG A 167 18.02 4.10 4.95
C ARG A 167 17.70 4.96 6.18
N TYR A 168 16.65 4.61 6.91
CA TYR A 168 16.49 5.00 8.30
C TYR A 168 17.69 4.43 9.09
N ASP A 169 18.50 5.31 9.65
CA ASP A 169 19.76 4.96 10.31
C ASP A 169 19.61 4.79 11.83
N GLY A 170 18.38 4.89 12.35
CA GLY A 170 18.09 4.73 13.78
C GLY A 170 18.77 5.79 14.67
N THR A 171 19.37 6.82 14.09
CA THR A 171 20.07 7.87 14.82
C THR A 171 19.40 9.21 14.59
N VAL A 172 18.53 9.59 15.52
CA VAL A 172 18.15 10.99 15.71
C VAL A 172 19.35 11.67 16.40
N GLN A 173 19.84 12.76 15.82
CA GLN A 173 20.65 13.75 16.57
C GLN A 173 19.77 14.46 17.60
#